data_AF-A0A3D8YIM8-F1
#
_entry.id   AF-A0A3D8YIM8-F1
#
_cell.length_a   1.000
_cell.length_b   1.000
_cell.length_c   1.000
_cell.angle_alpha   90.00
_cell.angle_beta   90.00
_cell.angle_gamma   90.00
#
_symmetry.space_group_name_H-M   'P 1'
#
loop_
_entity.id
_entity.type
_entity.pdbx_description
1 polymer ?
#
loop_
_entity_poly.entity_id
_entity_poly.type
_entity_poly.pdbx_seq_one_letter_code
_entity_poly.pdbx_strand_id
1 'polypeptide(L)'
;MNKNKMATRVLTVMALCIGINYIGGTIALWLRLPIYLDSIGTIFAGALLGPVPGMLTGLSSGSLSGVTTDIFSLYYSPIQILTGLLAGLI
;
A
#
# COMPACT_ATOMS: atom_id res chain seq x y z
N MET A 1 2.86 -11.16 25.68
CA MET A 1 3.41 -10.02 24.91
C MET A 1 2.32 -8.95 24.80
N ASN A 2 2.60 -7.70 25.17
CA ASN A 2 1.56 -6.67 25.39
C ASN A 2 0.91 -6.25 24.06
N LYS A 3 -0.42 -6.37 23.92
CA LYS A 3 -1.16 -6.13 22.65
C LYS A 3 -0.84 -4.77 22.00
N ASN A 4 -0.61 -3.75 22.83
CA ASN A 4 -0.31 -2.38 22.38
C ASN A 4 1.01 -2.28 21.59
N LYS A 5 2.04 -3.04 21.98
CA LYS A 5 3.36 -2.97 21.33
C LYS A 5 3.35 -3.60 19.93
N MET A 6 2.53 -4.64 19.74
CA MET A 6 2.28 -5.22 18.41
C MET A 6 1.51 -4.26 17.51
N ALA A 7 0.48 -3.58 18.03
CA ALA A 7 -0.30 -2.62 17.26
C ALA A 7 0.55 -1.44 16.76
N THR A 8 1.41 -0.87 17.62
CA THR A 8 2.31 0.22 17.22
C THR A 8 3.28 -0.20 16.11
N ARG A 9 3.82 -1.43 16.17
CA ARG A 9 4.74 -1.96 15.17
C ARG A 9 4.06 -2.16 13.81
N VAL A 10 2.85 -2.70 13.81
CA VAL A 10 2.04 -2.87 12.59
C VAL A 10 1.77 -1.51 11.93
N LEU A 11 1.34 -0.51 12.72
CA LEU A 11 1.07 0.84 12.23
C LEU A 11 2.30 1.54 11.65
N THR A 12 3.47 1.42 12.29
CA THR A 12 4.70 2.06 11.79
C THR A 12 5.17 1.44 10.49
N VAL A 13 5.11 0.11 10.36
CA VAL A 13 5.46 -0.59 9.12
C VAL A 13 4.48 -0.23 8.00
N MET A 14 3.17 -0.22 8.27
CA MET A 14 2.17 0.23 7.31
C MET A 14 2.42 1.67 6.85
N ALA A 15 2.69 2.60 7.76
CA ALA A 15 2.97 4.00 7.42
C ALA A 15 4.20 4.13 6.50
N LEU A 16 5.23 3.33 6.74
CA LEU A 16 6.41 3.27 5.87
C LEU A 16 6.06 2.72 4.49
N CYS A 17 5.28 1.64 4.40
CA CYS A 17 4.82 1.08 3.13
C CYS A 17 3.95 2.06 2.32
N ILE A 18 3.07 2.81 2.98
CA ILE A 18 2.25 3.86 2.35
C ILE A 18 3.14 4.95 1.74
N GLY A 19 4.18 5.38 2.46
CA GLY A 19 5.14 6.35 1.96
C GLY A 19 5.92 5.85 0.74
N ILE A 20 6.36 4.58 0.75
CA ILE A 20 7.04 3.94 -0.39
C ILE A 20 6.11 3.90 -1.60
N ASN A 21 4.85 3.49 -1.40
CA ASN A 21 3.84 3.44 -2.44
C ASN A 21 3.65 4.81 -3.09
N TYR A 22 3.42 5.84 -2.26
CA TYR A 22 3.22 7.21 -2.73
C TYR A 22 4.39 7.75 -3.57
N ILE A 23 5.62 7.54 -3.09
CA ILE A 23 6.83 7.98 -3.80
C ILE A 23 6.99 7.15 -5.09
N GLY A 24 6.81 5.84 -5.02
CA GLY A 24 6.91 4.93 -6.16
C GLY A 24 5.90 5.28 -7.27
N GLY A 25 4.64 5.50 -6.90
CA GLY A 25 3.59 5.96 -7.81
C GLY A 25 3.94 7.30 -8.47
N THR A 26 4.40 8.27 -7.67
CA THR A 26 4.80 9.59 -8.20
C THR A 26 5.97 9.49 -9.17
N ILE A 27 7.00 8.69 -8.85
CA ILE A 27 8.15 8.44 -9.75
C ILE A 27 7.69 7.75 -11.04
N ALA A 28 6.80 6.75 -10.94
CA ALA A 28 6.27 6.07 -12.11
C ALA A 28 5.57 7.04 -13.07
N LEU A 29 4.79 7.98 -12.53
CA LEU A 29 4.09 9.00 -13.30
C LEU A 29 5.06 10.00 -13.94
N TRP A 30 6.07 10.46 -13.19
CA TRP A 30 7.05 11.43 -13.69
C TRP A 30 7.91 10.85 -14.83
N LEU A 31 8.34 9.59 -14.69
CA LEU A 31 9.13 8.90 -15.71
C LEU A 31 8.26 8.26 -16.80
N ARG A 32 6.92 8.38 -16.72
CA ARG A 32 5.95 7.74 -17.62
C ARG A 32 6.18 6.23 -17.78
N LEU A 33 6.53 5.59 -16.66
CA LEU A 33 6.77 4.16 -16.59
C LEU A 33 5.43 3.40 -16.65
N PRO A 34 5.26 2.40 -17.54
CA PRO A 34 4.04 1.60 -17.62
C PRO A 34 4.02 0.48 -16.56
N ILE A 35 4.40 0.79 -15.31
CA ILE A 35 4.47 -0.16 -14.18
C ILE A 35 3.92 0.47 -12.88
N TYR A 36 3.18 -0.31 -12.11
CA TYR A 36 2.58 0.12 -10.83
C TYR A 36 3.56 -0.04 -9.67
N LEU A 37 4.50 0.92 -9.55
CA LEU A 37 5.46 0.96 -8.45
C LEU A 37 4.79 1.22 -7.07
N ASP A 38 3.55 1.72 -7.07
CA ASP A 38 2.69 1.93 -5.90
C ASP A 38 2.18 0.62 -5.26
N SER A 39 2.45 -0.56 -5.85
CA SER A 39 2.02 -1.84 -5.28
C SER A 39 3.07 -2.52 -4.39
N ILE A 40 4.32 -2.05 -4.40
CA ILE A 40 5.44 -2.73 -3.73
C ILE A 40 5.24 -2.75 -2.20
N GLY A 41 4.89 -1.61 -1.62
CA GLY A 41 4.62 -1.49 -0.19
C GLY A 41 3.36 -2.26 0.23
N THR A 42 2.36 -2.36 -0.65
CA THR A 42 1.13 -3.14 -0.42
C THR A 42 1.43 -4.63 -0.33
N ILE A 43 2.23 -5.15 -1.27
CA ILE A 43 2.67 -6.56 -1.28
C ILE A 43 3.53 -6.84 -0.05
N PHE A 44 4.48 -5.94 0.26
CA PHE A 44 5.37 -6.11 1.40
C PHE A 44 4.61 -6.08 2.74
N ALA A 45 3.65 -5.17 2.91
CA ALA A 45 2.79 -5.13 4.09
C ALA A 45 1.91 -6.38 4.20
N GLY A 46 1.37 -6.86 3.08
CA GLY A 46 0.60 -8.12 3.02
C GLY A 46 1.44 -9.31 3.47
N ALA A 47 2.60 -9.51 2.86
CA ALA A 47 3.47 -10.64 3.15
C ALA A 47 4.04 -10.62 4.58
N LEU A 48 4.33 -9.44 5.14
CA LEU A 48 4.97 -9.31 6.45
C LEU A 48 3.98 -9.28 7.62
N LEU A 49 2.84 -8.61 7.45
CA LEU A 49 1.87 -8.34 8.53
C LEU A 49 0.55 -9.11 8.36
N GLY A 50 0.38 -9.78 7.22
CA GLY A 50 -0.81 -10.53 6.87
C GLY A 50 -1.79 -9.76 5.97
N PRO A 51 -2.93 -10.40 5.62
CA PRO A 51 -3.80 -9.92 4.56
C PRO A 51 -4.52 -8.61 4.92
N VAL A 52 -4.94 -8.45 6.18
CA VAL A 52 -5.69 -7.27 6.63
C VAL A 52 -4.83 -6.00 6.61
N PRO A 53 -3.61 -5.98 7.18
CA PRO A 53 -2.72 -4.83 7.04
C PRO A 53 -2.32 -4.54 5.58
N GLY A 54 -2.11 -5.57 4.75
CA GLY A 54 -1.83 -5.40 3.32
C GLY A 54 -2.95 -4.68 2.59
N MET A 55 -4.20 -5.13 2.77
CA MET A 55 -5.39 -4.48 2.20
C MET A 55 -5.51 -3.00 2.64
N LEU A 56 -5.33 -2.73 3.93
CA LEU A 56 -5.43 -1.37 4.47
C LEU A 56 -4.31 -0.46 3.95
N THR A 57 -3.11 -1.00 3.77
CA THR A 57 -1.96 -0.27 3.21
C THR A 57 -2.26 0.16 1.78
N GLY A 58 -2.73 -0.76 0.92
CA GLY A 58 -3.06 -0.45 -0.47
C GLY A 58 -4.27 0.48 -0.62
N LEU A 59 -5.29 0.32 0.22
CA LEU A 59 -6.43 1.24 0.24
C LEU A 59 -5.98 2.66 0.61
N SER A 60 -5.19 2.80 1.67
CA SER A 60 -4.76 4.11 2.18
C SER A 60 -3.76 4.79 1.25
N SER A 61 -2.80 4.06 0.67
CA SER A 61 -1.90 4.63 -0.36
C SER A 61 -2.67 5.02 -1.62
N GLY A 62 -3.58 4.17 -2.09
CA GLY A 62 -4.40 4.44 -3.27
C GLY A 62 -5.33 5.64 -3.09
N SER A 63 -5.93 5.79 -1.90
CA SER A 63 -6.72 6.98 -1.52
C SER A 63 -5.86 8.24 -1.42
N LEU A 64 -4.67 8.14 -0.83
CA LEU A 64 -3.75 9.28 -0.71
C LEU A 64 -3.34 9.78 -2.09
N SER A 65 -2.78 8.90 -2.92
CA SER A 65 -2.39 9.19 -4.31
C SER A 65 -3.57 9.66 -5.17
N GLY A 66 -4.76 9.13 -4.89
CA GLY A 66 -6.03 9.49 -5.52
C GLY A 66 -6.44 10.96 -5.31
N VAL A 67 -6.15 11.51 -4.14
CA VAL A 67 -6.50 12.89 -3.76
C VAL A 67 -5.42 13.87 -4.18
N THR A 68 -4.15 13.47 -4.18
CA THR A 68 -3.03 14.39 -4.39
C THR A 68 -2.50 14.43 -5.82
N THR A 69 -2.46 13.27 -6.50
CA THR A 69 -1.63 13.10 -7.69
C THR A 69 -2.46 12.70 -8.89
N ASP A 70 -3.29 11.65 -8.78
CA ASP A 70 -4.07 11.13 -9.89
C ASP A 70 -5.39 10.51 -9.46
N ILE A 71 -6.52 11.07 -9.93
CA ILE A 71 -7.86 10.55 -9.67
C ILE A 71 -8.02 9.09 -10.15
N PHE A 72 -7.25 8.68 -11.16
CA PHE A 72 -7.22 7.31 -11.68
C PHE A 72 -6.77 6.30 -10.64
N SER A 73 -5.95 6.71 -9.66
CA SER A 73 -5.50 5.83 -8.57
C SER A 73 -6.67 5.31 -7.73
N LEU A 74 -7.76 6.08 -7.59
CA LEU A 74 -8.97 5.63 -6.90
C LEU A 74 -9.68 4.50 -7.65
N TYR A 75 -9.65 4.52 -8.98
CA TYR A 75 -10.23 3.46 -9.81
C TYR A 75 -9.46 2.13 -9.66
N TYR A 76 -8.14 2.21 -9.44
CA TYR A 76 -7.29 1.04 -9.19
C TYR A 76 -7.28 0.58 -7.73
N SER A 77 -7.96 1.29 -6.82
CA SER A 77 -8.04 0.95 -5.40
C SER A 77 -8.57 -0.47 -5.11
N PRO A 78 -9.62 -1.00 -5.79
CA PRO A 78 -10.05 -2.38 -5.61
C PRO A 78 -8.97 -3.41 -5.94
N ILE A 79 -8.12 -3.12 -6.93
CA ILE A 79 -7.02 -3.99 -7.35
C ILE A 79 -5.91 -3.95 -6.30
N GLN A 80 -5.63 -2.79 -5.70
CA GLN A 80 -4.69 -2.69 -4.59
C GLN A 80 -5.15 -3.48 -3.37
N ILE A 81 -6.44 -3.43 -3.02
CA ILE A 81 -7.02 -4.24 -1.93
C ILE A 81 -6.83 -5.73 -2.24
N LEU A 82 -7.19 -6.18 -3.44
CA LEU A 82 -7.05 -7.58 -3.83
C LEU A 82 -5.57 -8.02 -3.79
N THR A 83 -4.66 -7.16 -4.23
CA THR A 83 -3.21 -7.41 -4.19
C THR A 83 -2.72 -7.58 -2.76
N GLY A 84 -3.12 -6.70 -1.84
CA GLY A 84 -2.75 -6.79 -0.43
C GLY A 84 -3.36 -8.02 0.27
N LEU A 85 -4.59 -8.39 -0.10
CA LEU A 85 -5.24 -9.61 0.40
C LEU A 85 -4.48 -10.86 -0.04
N LEU A 86 -4.21 -11.00 -1.34
CA LEU A 86 -3.53 -12.15 -1.89
C LEU A 86 -2.09 -12.25 -1.39
N ALA A 87 -1.38 -11.13 -1.33
CA ALA A 87 0.00 -11.07 -0.82
C ALA A 87 0.13 -11.52 0.64
N GLY A 88 -0.90 -11.34 1.46
CA GLY A 88 -0.90 -11.80 2.85
C GLY A 88 -1.53 -13.18 3.07
N LEU A 89 -2.12 -13.79 2.04
CA LEU A 89 -2.60 -15.17 2.10
C LEU A 89 -1.48 -16.18 1.81
N ILE A 90 -0.47 -15.74 1.06
CA ILE A 90 0.75 -16.49 0.71
C ILE A 90 1.70 -16.48 1.90
#